data_AF-A0A965IXH2-F1
#
_entry.id   AF-A0A965IXH2-F1
#
_cell.length_a   1.000
_cell.length_b   1.000
_cell.length_c   1.000
_cell.angle_alpha   90.00
_cell.angle_beta   90.00
_cell.angle_gamma   90.00
#
_symmetry.space_group_name_H-M   'P 1'
#
loop_
_entity.id
_entity.type
_entity.pdbx_description
1 polymer ?
#
loop_
_entity_poly.entity_id
_entity_poly.type
_entity_poly.pdbx_seq_one_letter_code
_entity_poly.pdbx_strand_id
1 'polypeptide(L)'
;MEIKVNEKYEPLWKPNTRYFLMTGGRGSAKSFTVALWVCNMLLFYKNWTILYTRYTLSSANISVIPEFREKLDLLGVADEFDITNNYISHKATKSSVIFS
;
A
#
# COMPACT_ATOMS: atom_id res chain seq x y z
N MET A 1 -4.25 -12.99 11.80
CA MET A 1 -3.74 -12.07 12.85
C MET A 1 -4.44 -10.74 12.65
N GLU A 2 -4.96 -10.11 13.71
CA GLU A 2 -5.62 -8.80 13.58
C GLU A 2 -4.57 -7.69 13.73
N ILE A 3 -4.39 -6.86 12.68
CA ILE A 3 -3.40 -5.77 12.69
C ILE A 3 -4.09 -4.50 13.18
N LYS A 4 -3.73 -4.04 14.39
CA LYS A 4 -4.24 -2.78 14.95
C LYS A 4 -3.33 -1.60 14.55
N VAL A 5 -3.88 -0.68 13.77
CA VAL A 5 -3.23 0.59 13.41
C VAL A 5 -3.57 1.67 14.43
N ASN A 6 -2.67 2.63 14.67
CA ASN A 6 -2.94 3.75 15.57
C ASN A 6 -4.10 4.62 15.06
N GLU A 7 -4.98 5.05 15.97
CA GLU A 7 -6.21 5.83 15.68
C GLU A 7 -5.95 7.11 14.90
N LYS A 8 -4.77 7.71 15.02
CA LYS A 8 -4.39 8.91 14.24
C LYS A 8 -4.45 8.70 12.72
N TYR A 9 -4.47 7.45 12.26
CA TYR A 9 -4.53 7.08 10.85
C TYR A 9 -5.92 6.59 10.39
N GLU A 10 -6.90 6.49 11.30
CA GLU A 10 -8.28 6.14 10.97
C GLU A 10 -8.86 6.95 9.78
N PRO A 11 -8.55 8.26 9.62
CA PRO A 11 -9.08 9.05 8.50
C PRO A 11 -8.77 8.48 7.10
N LEU A 12 -7.77 7.62 6.93
CA LEU A 12 -7.48 6.94 5.66
C LEU A 12 -8.61 5.97 5.25
N TRP A 13 -9.28 5.31 6.20
CA TRP A 13 -10.36 4.37 5.91
C TRP A 13 -11.74 5.03 5.82
N LYS A 14 -11.88 6.26 6.34
CA LYS A 14 -13.12 7.04 6.31
C LYS A 14 -12.83 8.46 5.79
N PRO A 15 -12.41 8.61 4.53
CA PRO A 15 -11.99 9.91 4.00
C PRO A 15 -13.18 10.87 3.90
N ASN A 16 -13.04 12.08 4.43
CA ASN A 16 -13.94 13.21 4.15
C ASN A 16 -13.31 14.28 3.23
N THR A 17 -12.10 13.98 2.71
CA THR A 17 -11.27 14.89 1.93
C THR A 17 -10.58 14.14 0.79
N ARG A 18 -10.16 14.89 -0.22
CA ARG A 18 -9.42 14.38 -1.37
C ARG A 18 -7.91 14.25 -1.12
N TYR A 19 -7.35 15.09 -0.26
CA TYR A 19 -5.90 15.17 -0.06
C TYR A 19 -5.53 14.87 1.39
N PHE A 20 -4.53 14.01 1.55
CA PHE A 20 -3.93 13.68 2.83
C PHE A 20 -2.46 14.12 2.81
N LEU A 21 -2.08 14.98 3.76
CA LEU A 21 -0.69 15.34 4.00
C LEU A 21 -0.22 14.66 5.30
N MET A 22 0.69 13.70 5.17
CA MET A 22 1.23 12.95 6.31
C MET A 22 2.68 13.32 6.57
N THR A 23 2.92 14.07 7.64
CA THR A 23 4.27 14.48 8.07
C THR A 23 4.61 13.92 9.46
N GLY A 24 5.90 13.87 9.81
CA GLY A 24 6.36 13.44 11.13
C GLY A 24 7.73 12.77 11.13
N GLY A 25 8.28 12.49 12.31
CA GLY A 25 9.61 11.91 12.50
C GLY A 25 9.78 10.44 12.06
N ARG A 26 10.99 9.92 12.25
CA ARG A 26 11.30 8.48 12.04
C ARG A 26 10.52 7.61 13.03
N GLY A 27 10.20 6.38 12.64
CA GLY A 27 9.47 5.43 13.50
C GLY A 27 8.00 5.78 13.75
N SER A 28 7.46 6.85 13.14
CA SER A 28 6.08 7.27 13.40
C SER A 28 5.01 6.39 12.73
N ALA A 29 5.43 5.34 12.00
CA ALA A 29 4.60 4.38 11.25
C ALA A 29 3.84 4.92 10.02
N LYS A 30 4.27 6.04 9.43
CA LYS A 30 3.60 6.67 8.26
C LYS A 30 3.59 5.75 7.03
N SER A 31 4.78 5.38 6.53
CA SER A 31 4.92 4.54 5.32
C SER A 31 4.25 3.18 5.49
N PHE A 32 4.50 2.53 6.64
CA PHE A 32 3.87 1.27 7.02
C PHE A 32 2.35 1.33 6.91
N THR A 33 1.73 2.36 7.51
CA THR A 33 0.29 2.52 7.52
C THR A 33 -0.28 2.73 6.12
N VAL A 34 0.35 3.60 5.32
CA VAL A 34 -0.10 3.85 3.94
C VAL A 34 0.03 2.60 3.08
N ALA A 35 1.14 1.86 3.20
CA ALA A 35 1.32 0.60 2.48
C ALA A 35 0.26 -0.44 2.87
N LEU A 36 -0.04 -0.57 4.16
CA LEU A 36 -1.09 -1.47 4.66
C LEU A 36 -2.47 -1.04 4.14
N TRP A 37 -2.76 0.26 4.17
CA TRP A 37 -4.00 0.81 3.62
C TRP A 37 -4.14 0.49 2.13
N VAL A 38 -3.10 0.67 1.34
CA VAL A 38 -3.11 0.33 -0.09
C VAL A 38 -3.39 -1.15 -0.29
N CYS A 39 -2.69 -2.05 0.41
CA CYS A 39 -2.96 -3.49 0.35
C CYS A 39 -4.43 -3.80 0.60
N ASN A 40 -4.99 -3.19 1.66
CA ASN A 40 -6.39 -3.33 2.00
C ASN A 40 -7.31 -2.82 0.88
N MET A 41 -7.03 -1.66 0.28
CA MET A 41 -7.84 -1.14 -0.84
C MET A 41 -7.84 -2.08 -2.05
N LEU A 42 -6.70 -2.71 -2.37
CA LEU A 42 -6.60 -3.65 -3.48
C LEU A 42 -7.46 -4.91 -3.26
N LEU A 43 -7.57 -5.37 -2.02
CA LEU A 43 -8.42 -6.52 -1.65
C LEU A 43 -9.91 -6.19 -1.71
N PHE A 44 -10.30 -5.00 -1.28
CA PHE A 44 -11.72 -4.62 -1.13
C PHE A 44 -12.34 -4.05 -2.41
N TYR A 45 -11.63 -3.18 -3.12
CA TYR A 45 -12.18 -2.48 -4.29
C TYR A 45 -11.79 -3.20 -5.58
N LYS A 46 -12.70 -3.23 -6.56
CA LYS A 46 -12.49 -3.83 -7.89
C LYS A 46 -12.02 -2.80 -8.90
N ASN A 47 -11.09 -3.21 -9.77
CA ASN A 47 -10.55 -2.42 -10.89
C ASN A 47 -9.95 -1.05 -10.48
N TRP A 48 -9.39 -0.95 -9.27
CA TRP A 48 -8.70 0.26 -8.82
C TRP A 48 -7.25 0.24 -9.27
N THR A 49 -6.77 1.37 -9.79
CA THR A 49 -5.35 1.55 -10.13
C THR A 49 -4.76 2.61 -9.22
N ILE A 50 -3.70 2.25 -8.50
CA ILE A 50 -3.00 3.12 -7.55
C ILE A 50 -1.60 3.41 -8.10
N LEU A 51 -1.21 4.68 -8.12
CA LEU A 51 0.12 5.10 -8.58
C LEU A 51 1.01 5.44 -7.39
N TYR A 52 2.13 4.74 -7.26
CA TYR A 52 3.23 5.09 -6.35
C TYR A 52 4.25 5.95 -7.08
N THR A 53 4.52 7.13 -6.54
CA THR A 53 5.52 8.06 -7.10
C THR A 53 6.61 8.42 -6.11
N ARG A 54 7.83 8.64 -6.63
CA ARG A 54 8.97 9.17 -5.86
C ARG A 54 9.78 10.14 -6.72
N TYR A 55 10.53 11.03 -6.07
CA TYR A 55 11.40 11.99 -6.77
C TYR A 55 12.50 11.30 -7.60
N THR A 56 13.04 10.18 -7.12
CA THR A 56 13.97 9.33 -7.88
C THR A 56 13.48 7.89 -7.88
N LEU A 57 13.22 7.35 -9.08
CA LEU A 57 12.71 5.99 -9.27
C LEU A 57 13.81 4.97 -9.58
N SER A 58 15.08 5.28 -9.31
CA SER A 58 16.24 4.49 -9.73
C SER A 58 16.22 3.03 -9.25
N SER A 59 15.29 2.64 -8.37
CA SER A 59 14.81 1.26 -8.26
C SER A 59 13.64 1.14 -7.28
N ALA A 60 12.39 1.20 -7.76
CA ALA A 60 11.21 0.83 -6.95
C ALA A 60 11.36 -0.58 -6.33
N ASN A 61 12.05 -1.47 -7.04
CA ASN A 61 12.42 -2.84 -6.66
C ASN A 61 13.26 -2.95 -5.39
N ILE A 62 14.09 -1.96 -5.05
CA ILE A 62 15.01 -2.08 -3.92
C ILE A 62 14.33 -1.71 -2.60
N SER A 63 13.23 -0.95 -2.62
CA SER A 63 12.62 -0.46 -1.37
C SER A 63 11.12 -0.67 -1.27
N VAL A 64 10.34 -0.14 -2.21
CA VAL A 64 8.88 -0.06 -2.05
C VAL A 64 8.22 -1.42 -2.26
N ILE A 65 8.66 -2.19 -3.27
CA ILE A 65 8.09 -3.51 -3.56
C ILE A 65 8.37 -4.51 -2.44
N PRO A 66 9.61 -4.60 -1.88
CA PRO A 66 9.87 -5.41 -0.69
C PRO A 66 9.00 -5.02 0.51
N GLU A 67 8.84 -3.72 0.80
CA GLU A 67 7.97 -3.24 1.88
C GLU A 67 6.52 -3.65 1.65
N PHE A 68 6.04 -3.58 0.40
CA PHE A 68 4.68 -3.98 0.03
C PHE A 68 4.46 -5.48 0.23
N ARG A 69 5.41 -6.31 -0.24
CA ARG A 69 5.36 -7.76 -0.08
C ARG A 69 5.31 -8.16 1.39
N GLU A 70 6.12 -7.51 2.23
CA GLU A 70 6.07 -7.72 3.68
C GLU A 70 4.66 -7.44 4.25
N LYS A 71 3.93 -6.42 3.76
CA LYS A 71 2.55 -6.17 4.22
C LYS A 71 1.57 -7.23 3.74
N LEU A 72 1.72 -7.71 2.51
CA LEU A 72 0.90 -8.81 1.99
C LEU A 72 1.13 -10.10 2.79
N ASP A 73 2.39 -10.38 3.14
CA ASP A 73 2.76 -11.52 4.00
C ASP A 73 2.18 -11.37 5.41
N LEU A 74 2.25 -10.17 6.00
CA LEU A 74 1.64 -9.88 7.31
C LEU A 74 0.12 -10.03 7.31
N LEU A 75 -0.53 -9.69 6.20
CA LEU A 75 -1.97 -9.88 6.00
C LEU A 75 -2.33 -11.33 5.65
N GLY A 76 -1.37 -12.18 5.29
CA GLY A 76 -1.59 -13.57 4.91
C GLY A 76 -2.24 -13.74 3.53
N VAL A 77 -2.12 -12.74 2.64
CA VAL A 77 -2.79 -12.70 1.33
C VAL A 77 -1.82 -12.64 0.16
N ALA A 78 -0.52 -12.82 0.40
CA ALA A 78 0.51 -12.65 -0.63
C ALA A 78 0.28 -13.52 -1.88
N ASP A 79 -0.22 -14.74 -1.72
CA ASP A 79 -0.50 -15.67 -2.82
C ASP A 79 -1.67 -15.22 -3.72
N GLU A 80 -2.45 -14.23 -3.29
CA GLU A 80 -3.55 -13.64 -4.07
C GLU A 80 -3.08 -12.55 -5.05
N PHE A 81 -1.79 -12.22 -5.05
CA PHE A 81 -1.21 -11.16 -5.87
C PHE A 81 -0.24 -11.69 -6.92
N ASP A 82 -0.21 -11.01 -8.07
CA ASP A 82 0.82 -11.13 -9.09
C ASP A 82 1.76 -9.93 -8.96
N ILE A 83 3.07 -10.17 -8.81
CA ILE A 83 4.08 -9.14 -8.54
C ILE A 83 5.16 -9.19 -9.62
N THR A 84 5.45 -8.04 -10.21
CA THR A 84 6.58 -7.82 -11.13
C THR A 84 7.46 -6.68 -10.62
N ASN A 85 8.48 -6.32 -11.40
CA ASN A 85 9.44 -5.27 -11.05
C ASN A 85 8.87 -3.82 -11.04
N ASN A 86 7.65 -3.63 -11.52
CA ASN A 86 7.03 -2.31 -11.65
C ASN A 86 5.51 -2.33 -11.51
N TYR A 87 4.94 -3.49 -11.16
CA TYR A 87 3.51 -3.69 -11.12
C TYR A 87 3.12 -4.74 -10.09
N ILE A 88 2.04 -4.48 -9.35
CA ILE A 88 1.42 -5.45 -8.43
C ILE A 88 -0.07 -5.48 -8.75
N SER A 89 -0.67 -6.67 -8.88
CA SER A 89 -2.11 -6.79 -9.07
C SER A 89 -2.73 -7.90 -8.25
N HIS A 90 -3.91 -7.63 -7.71
CA HIS A 90 -4.72 -8.61 -7.03
C HIS A 90 -5.52 -9.45 -8.04
N LYS A 91 -5.43 -10.79 -7.93
CA LYS A 91 -5.98 -11.73 -8.90
C LYS A 91 -7.50 -11.64 -9.03
N ALA A 92 -8.21 -11.47 -7.92
CA ALA A 92 -9.67 -11.48 -7.88
C ALA A 92 -10.31 -10.12 -8.19
N THR A 93 -9.80 -9.04 -7.60
CA THR A 93 -10.38 -7.70 -7.80
C THR A 93 -9.88 -7.00 -9.05
N LYS A 94 -8.78 -7.48 -9.65
CA LYS A 94 -8.06 -6.83 -10.75
C LYS A 94 -7.54 -5.44 -10.42
N SER A 95 -7.53 -5.08 -9.15
CA SER A 95 -6.94 -3.82 -8.68
C SER A 95 -5.42 -3.94 -8.64
N SER A 96 -4.73 -2.82 -8.88
CA SER A 96 -3.29 -2.82 -9.08
C SER A 96 -2.57 -1.58 -8.55
N VAL A 97 -1.26 -1.74 -8.40
CA VAL A 97 -0.31 -0.67 -8.09
C VAL A 97 0.71 -0.59 -9.22
N ILE A 98 0.94 0.63 -9.70
CA ILE A 98 1.99 0.97 -10.66
C ILE A 98 3.04 1.82 -9.94
N PHE A 99 4.32 1.57 -10.22
CA PHE A 99 5.43 2.34 -9.66
C PHE A 99 6.05 3.23 -10.76
N SER A 100 6.06 4.56 -10.55
CA SER A 100 6.58 5.56 -11.52
C SER A 100 7.41 6.65 -10.87
#